data_AF-A0A1I7CL97-F1
#
_entry.id   AF-A0A1I7CL97-F1
#
_cell.length_a   1.000
_cell.length_b   1.000
_cell.length_c   1.000
_cell.angle_alpha   90.00
_cell.angle_beta   90.00
_cell.angle_gamma   90.00
#
_symmetry.space_group_name_H-M   'P 1'
#
loop_
_entity.id
_entity.type
_entity.pdbx_description
1 polymer ?
#
loop_
_entity_poly.entity_id
_entity_poly.type
_entity_poly.pdbx_seq_one_letter_code
_entity_poly.pdbx_strand_id
1 'polypeptide(L)'
;MPTSFIPFTMCATVREDHKRSFRTDLERVASGRRGWAPLDVVKSTDTQALLHGAIAQSVHTATDASLARYLQDRLVADNDIHLDITVSIGR
;
A
#
# COMPACT_ATOMS: atom_id res chain seq x y z
N MET A 1 12.73 -22.21 6.35
CA MET A 1 13.22 -21.48 5.16
C MET A 1 13.29 -20.00 5.51
N PRO A 2 14.31 -19.25 5.09
CA PRO A 2 14.28 -17.80 5.25
C PRO A 2 13.14 -17.25 4.40
N THR A 3 12.19 -16.58 5.03
CA THR A 3 11.17 -15.82 4.31
C THR A 3 11.85 -14.59 3.74
N SER A 4 12.15 -14.61 2.44
CA SER A 4 12.63 -13.42 1.75
C SER A 4 11.52 -12.37 1.75
N PHE A 5 11.84 -11.14 2.13
CA PHE A 5 10.91 -10.03 2.05
C PHE A 5 11.23 -9.17 0.82
N ILE A 6 10.21 -8.80 0.06
CA ILE A 6 10.33 -7.91 -1.09
C ILE A 6 9.89 -6.51 -0.63
N PRO A 7 10.79 -5.51 -0.64
CA PRO A 7 10.40 -4.13 -0.39
C PRO A 7 9.55 -3.62 -1.54
N PHE A 8 8.57 -2.78 -1.24
CA PHE A 8 7.75 -2.11 -2.24
C PHE A 8 7.38 -0.71 -1.77
N THR A 9 7.10 0.14 -2.75
CA THR A 9 6.65 1.51 -2.50
C THR A 9 5.22 1.65 -3.01
N MET A 10 4.41 2.37 -2.26
CA MET A 10 3.01 2.61 -2.57
C MET A 10 2.74 4.10 -2.53
N CYS A 11 2.09 4.62 -3.56
CA CYS A 11 1.56 5.97 -3.57
C CYS A 11 0.06 5.91 -3.34
N ALA A 12 -0.41 6.54 -2.27
CA ALA A 12 -1.82 6.78 -2.02
C ALA A 12 -2.14 8.24 -2.37
N THR A 13 -3.03 8.47 -3.31
CA THR A 13 -3.52 9.79 -3.70
C THR A 13 -4.97 9.94 -3.29
N VAL A 14 -5.35 11.09 -2.75
CA VAL A 14 -6.74 11.39 -2.42
C VAL A 14 -7.58 11.49 -3.70
N ARG A 15 -8.80 10.93 -3.68
CA ARG A 15 -9.84 11.29 -4.65
C ARG A 15 -10.43 12.65 -4.29
N GLU A 16 -10.77 13.47 -5.30
CA GLU A 16 -11.16 14.88 -5.09
C GLU A 16 -12.28 15.06 -4.05
N ASP A 17 -13.24 14.15 -3.98
CA ASP A 17 -14.36 14.19 -3.03
C ASP A 17 -14.03 13.79 -1.58
N HIS A 18 -12.83 13.25 -1.31
CA HIS A 18 -12.50 12.63 -0.01
C HIS A 18 -11.32 13.26 0.74
N LYS A 19 -10.90 14.50 0.39
CA LYS A 19 -9.78 15.21 1.04
C LYS A 19 -9.88 15.29 2.56
N ARG A 20 -11.09 15.46 3.11
CA ARG A 20 -11.28 15.57 4.57
C ARG A 20 -10.95 14.27 5.31
N SER A 21 -11.12 13.12 4.65
CA SER A 21 -10.87 11.79 5.22
C SER A 21 -9.48 11.27 4.91
N PHE A 22 -8.71 11.94 4.03
CA PHE A 22 -7.40 11.48 3.56
C PHE A 22 -6.46 11.06 4.70
N ARG A 23 -6.32 11.90 5.73
CA ARG A 23 -5.42 11.62 6.85
C ARG A 23 -5.87 10.40 7.65
N THR A 24 -7.17 10.29 7.90
CA THR A 24 -7.76 9.15 8.61
C THR A 24 -7.65 7.86 7.80
N ASP A 25 -7.86 7.92 6.48
CA ASP A 25 -7.71 6.78 5.58
C ASP A 25 -6.24 6.36 5.47
N LEU A 26 -5.32 7.33 5.41
CA LEU A 26 -3.88 7.07 5.44
C LEU A 26 -3.44 6.43 6.75
N GLU A 27 -3.92 6.92 7.89
CA GLU A 27 -3.66 6.33 9.20
C GLU A 27 -4.24 4.91 9.28
N ARG A 28 -5.43 4.64 8.73
CA ARG A 28 -5.98 3.27 8.65
C ARG A 28 -5.13 2.35 7.78
N VAL A 29 -4.65 2.84 6.64
CA VAL A 29 -3.73 2.11 5.75
C VAL A 29 -2.42 1.78 6.47
N ALA A 30 -1.85 2.73 7.23
CA ALA A 30 -0.55 2.58 7.89
C ALA A 30 -0.61 1.86 9.25
N SER A 31 -1.70 2.00 10.02
CA SER A 31 -1.84 1.50 11.40
C SER A 31 -2.02 -0.01 11.55
N GLY A 32 -1.79 -0.79 10.48
CA GLY A 32 -1.31 -2.17 10.67
C GLY A 32 -2.33 -3.18 11.19
N ARG A 33 -3.64 -3.03 10.91
CA ARG A 33 -4.55 -4.19 10.98
C ARG A 33 -4.39 -5.16 9.80
N ARG A 34 -3.51 -4.84 8.86
CA ARG A 34 -3.20 -5.69 7.71
C ARG A 34 -2.12 -6.68 8.11
N GLY A 35 -2.55 -7.84 8.60
CA GLY A 35 -1.67 -8.95 9.00
C GLY A 35 -0.81 -9.56 7.88
N TRP A 36 -0.66 -8.87 6.76
CA TRP A 36 0.02 -9.35 5.56
C TRP A 36 1.20 -8.48 5.10
N ALA A 37 1.28 -7.21 5.49
CA ALA A 37 2.47 -6.38 5.31
C ALA A 37 2.43 -5.14 6.22
N PRO A 38 3.47 -4.86 7.02
CA PRO A 38 3.63 -3.54 7.63
C PRO A 38 3.82 -2.48 6.54
N LEU A 39 3.17 -1.33 6.72
CA LEU A 39 3.25 -0.17 5.84
C LEU A 39 3.68 1.05 6.66
N ASP A 40 4.85 1.60 6.35
CA ASP A 40 5.38 2.80 6.95
C ASP A 40 5.16 4.00 6.03
N VAL A 41 4.68 5.12 6.57
CA VAL A 41 4.52 6.36 5.80
C VAL A 41 5.90 7.02 5.66
N VAL A 42 6.44 7.04 4.45
CA VAL A 42 7.73 7.69 4.14
C VAL A 42 7.55 9.19 3.97
N LYS A 43 6.49 9.59 3.27
CA LYS A 43 6.18 11.00 3.00
C LYS A 43 4.68 11.16 2.92
N SER A 44 4.13 12.23 3.49
CA SER A 44 2.73 12.60 3.29
C SER A 44 2.61 14.10 3.00
N THR A 45 1.63 14.44 2.19
CA THR A 45 1.14 15.77 1.90
C THR A 45 -0.37 15.79 2.18
N ASP A 46 -1.04 16.91 1.95
CA ASP A 46 -2.50 16.99 2.14
C ASP A 46 -3.31 16.15 1.14
N THR A 47 -2.69 15.71 0.04
CA THR A 47 -3.37 15.00 -1.05
C THR A 47 -2.70 13.72 -1.49
N GLN A 48 -1.46 13.47 -1.06
CA GLN A 48 -0.69 12.31 -1.48
C GLN A 48 0.15 11.78 -0.33
N ALA A 49 0.37 10.48 -0.31
CA ALA A 49 1.27 9.84 0.63
C ALA A 49 2.05 8.75 -0.07
N LEU A 50 3.35 8.73 0.20
CA LEU A 50 4.24 7.66 -0.14
C LEU A 50 4.40 6.77 1.08
N LEU A 51 4.08 5.50 0.91
CA LEU A 51 4.26 4.46 1.90
C LEU A 51 5.30 3.45 1.40
N HIS A 52 6.01 2.85 2.33
CA HIS A 52 6.96 1.78 2.08
C HIS A 52 6.56 0.57 2.91
N GLY A 53 6.59 -0.60 2.28
CA GLY A 53 6.24 -1.84 2.94
C GLY A 53 7.15 -2.97 2.52
N ALA A 54 7.05 -4.07 3.25
CA ALA A 54 7.73 -5.31 2.93
C ALA A 54 6.75 -6.47 3.01
N ILE A 55 6.70 -7.30 1.96
CA ILE A 55 5.85 -8.50 1.92
C ILE A 55 6.71 -9.75 1.78
N ALA A 56 6.29 -10.83 2.43
CA ALA A 56 6.91 -12.14 2.26
C ALA A 56 6.80 -12.60 0.79
N GLN A 57 7.91 -13.09 0.24
CA GLN A 57 7.96 -13.68 -1.08
C GLN A 57 7.00 -14.89 -1.14
N SER A 58 6.09 -14.85 -2.11
CA SER A 58 5.06 -15.87 -2.32
C SER A 58 4.89 -16.12 -3.82
N VAL A 59 4.13 -17.15 -4.18
CA VAL A 59 3.82 -17.50 -5.58
C VAL A 59 3.15 -16.34 -6.34
N HIS A 60 2.43 -15.46 -5.62
CA HIS A 60 1.78 -14.27 -6.18
C HIS A 60 2.73 -13.07 -6.34
N THR A 61 3.94 -13.13 -5.78
CA THR A 61 4.94 -12.07 -5.83
C THR A 61 6.11 -12.43 -6.75
N ALA A 62 5.87 -13.33 -7.71
CA ALA A 62 6.90 -13.88 -8.61
C ALA A 62 7.47 -12.84 -9.58
N THR A 63 6.69 -11.80 -9.91
CA THR A 63 7.12 -10.66 -10.73
C THR A 63 6.63 -9.36 -10.11
N ASP A 64 7.34 -8.27 -10.36
CA ASP A 64 6.98 -6.94 -9.86
C ASP A 64 5.58 -6.54 -10.30
N ALA A 65 5.22 -6.80 -11.57
CA ALA A 65 3.87 -6.53 -12.08
C ALA A 65 2.78 -7.34 -11.36
N SER A 66 3.04 -8.62 -11.06
CA SER A 66 2.08 -9.47 -10.35
C SER A 66 1.96 -9.08 -8.88
N LEU A 67 3.06 -8.72 -8.24
CA LEU A 67 3.06 -8.20 -6.88
C LEU A 67 2.32 -6.85 -6.80
N ALA A 68 2.59 -5.92 -7.72
CA ALA A 68 1.92 -4.63 -7.76
C ALA A 68 0.40 -4.78 -7.94
N ARG A 69 -0.03 -5.68 -8.82
CA ARG A 69 -1.46 -5.98 -9.02
C ARG A 69 -2.07 -6.66 -7.80
N TYR A 70 -1.39 -7.65 -7.24
CA TYR A 70 -1.84 -8.34 -6.01
C TYR A 70 -2.03 -7.37 -4.84
N LEU A 71 -1.08 -6.44 -4.67
CA LEU A 71 -1.17 -5.41 -3.64
C LEU A 71 -2.33 -4.46 -3.91
N GLN A 72 -2.49 -3.97 -5.15
CA GLN A 72 -3.63 -3.12 -5.53
C GLN A 72 -4.98 -3.81 -5.26
N ASP A 73 -5.16 -5.04 -5.75
CA ASP A 73 -6.41 -5.80 -5.58
C ASP A 73 -6.75 -5.99 -4.10
N ARG A 74 -5.73 -6.29 -3.27
CA ARG A 74 -5.90 -6.51 -1.84
C ARG A 74 -6.25 -5.24 -1.07
N LEU A 75 -5.75 -4.10 -1.53
CA LEU A 75 -6.02 -2.79 -0.94
C LEU A 75 -7.40 -2.27 -1.34
N VAL A 76 -7.85 -2.55 -2.56
CA VAL A 76 -9.22 -2.24 -3.02
C VAL A 76 -10.24 -3.13 -2.30
N ALA A 77 -9.93 -4.41 -2.08
CA ALA A 77 -10.81 -5.33 -1.35
C ALA A 77 -11.01 -4.94 0.13
N ASP A 78 -10.07 -4.20 0.70
CA ASP A 78 -10.13 -3.59 2.04
C ASP A 78 -11.03 -2.32 1.98
N ASN A 79 -12.30 -2.56 1.62
CA ASN A 79 -13.42 -1.70 1.17
C ASN A 79 -13.67 -0.33 1.85
N ASP A 80 -12.84 0.12 2.79
CA ASP A 80 -13.07 1.33 3.58
C ASP A 80 -12.12 2.49 3.22
N ILE A 81 -11.35 2.37 2.14
CA ILE A 81 -10.28 3.31 1.79
C ILE A 81 -10.59 4.03 0.48
N HIS A 82 -10.88 5.32 0.58
CA HIS A 82 -11.23 6.19 -0.56
C HIS A 82 -10.00 6.82 -1.22
N LEU A 83 -8.94 6.02 -1.38
CA LEU A 83 -7.65 6.45 -1.93
C LEU A 83 -7.43 5.81 -3.29
N ASP A 84 -6.91 6.58 -4.22
CA ASP A 84 -6.32 6.03 -5.42
C ASP A 84 -4.93 5.50 -5.09
N ILE A 85 -4.72 4.19 -5.29
CA ILE A 85 -3.51 3.52 -4.87
C ILE A 85 -2.74 3.04 -6.09
N THR A 86 -1.52 3.53 -6.23
CA THR A 86 -0.55 3.02 -7.20
C THR A 86 0.57 2.32 -6.46
N VAL A 87 0.88 1.09 -6.84
CA VAL A 87 1.98 0.32 -6.26
C VAL A 87 3.14 0.26 -7.25
N SER A 88 4.32 0.66 -6.80
CA SER A 88 5.56 0.62 -7.56
C SER A 88 6.61 -0.18 -6.82
N ILE A 89 7.11 -1.23 -7.46
CA ILE A 89 8.22 -2.02 -6.91
C ILE A 89 9.48 -1.54 -7.64
N GLY A 90 10.23 -0.69 -6.95
CA GLY A 90 11.57 -0.30 -7.37
C GLY A 90 12.55 -1.30 -6.78
N ARG A 91 13.33 -1.96 -7.63
CA ARG A 91 14.45 -2.79 -7.22
C ARG A 91 15.67 -1.93 -6.94
#